data_AF-A0ABD3DAU0-F1
#
_entry.id   AF-A0ABD3DAU0-F1
#
_cell.length_a   1.000
_cell.length_b   1.000
_cell.length_c   1.000
_cell.angle_alpha   90.00
_cell.angle_beta   90.00
_cell.angle_gamma   90.00
#
_symmetry.space_group_name_H-M   'P 1'
#
loop_
_entity.id
_entity.type
_entity.pdbx_description
1 polymer ?
#
loop_
_entity_poly.entity_id
_entity_poly.type
_entity_poly.pdbx_seq_one_letter_code
_entity_poly.pdbx_strand_id
1 'polypeptide(L)'
;MLVVHQDWQARAREEVFQVLGDKSKIDADDVGQLKILNMIVHEVLRLYPPSVEVTRVVEEETGLGDLRLPKGAMVMLPVILLHQNPRIWGDDALEFKPERFAKEWLKQSMGKRRSYPSAGAFVTALGRTWPCGKPKCLSRCC
;
A
#
# COMPACT_ATOMS: atom_id res chain seq x y z
N MET A 1 -9.91 -3.15 15.00
CA MET A 1 -10.25 -1.98 14.17
C MET A 1 -11.75 -1.83 13.94
N LEU A 2 -12.42 -2.72 13.20
CA LEU A 2 -13.86 -2.55 12.91
C LEU A 2 -14.77 -2.61 14.14
N VAL A 3 -14.40 -3.36 15.18
CA VAL A 3 -15.14 -3.40 16.46
C VAL A 3 -15.28 -2.01 17.10
N VAL A 4 -14.31 -1.11 16.90
CA VAL A 4 -14.38 0.27 17.42
C VAL A 4 -14.93 1.28 16.41
N HIS A 5 -15.09 0.89 15.14
CA HIS A 5 -15.62 1.70 14.04
C HIS A 5 -16.88 1.04 13.44
N GLN A 6 -17.96 1.08 14.22
CA GLN A 6 -19.23 0.39 13.91
C GLN A 6 -19.90 0.93 12.63
N ASP A 7 -19.70 2.21 12.33
CA ASP A 7 -20.13 2.85 11.08
C ASP A 7 -19.51 2.16 9.85
N TRP A 8 -18.20 1.91 9.88
CA TRP A 8 -17.50 1.21 8.81
C TRP A 8 -17.86 -0.27 8.74
N GLN A 9 -18.09 -0.91 9.88
CA GLN A 9 -18.56 -2.29 9.92
C GLN A 9 -19.93 -2.43 9.25
N ALA A 10 -20.86 -1.51 9.53
CA ALA A 10 -22.19 -1.49 8.90
C ALA A 10 -22.09 -1.26 7.40
N ARG A 11 -21.29 -0.28 6.96
CA ARG A 11 -21.05 0.02 5.53
C ARG A 11 -20.45 -1.16 4.78
N ALA A 12 -19.46 -1.84 5.35
CA ALA A 12 -18.85 -3.02 4.73
C ALA A 12 -19.84 -4.18 4.64
N ARG A 13 -20.66 -4.38 5.67
CA ARG A 13 -21.69 -5.42 5.68
C ARG A 13 -22.75 -5.17 4.61
N GLU A 14 -23.22 -3.93 4.50
CA GLU A 14 -24.18 -3.52 3.49
C GLU A 14 -23.63 -3.75 2.07
N GLU A 15 -22.37 -3.35 1.82
CA GLU A 15 -21.73 -3.60 0.52
C GLU A 15 -21.66 -5.10 0.19
N VAL A 16 -21.28 -5.93 1.16
CA VAL A 16 -21.20 -7.38 0.96
C VAL A 16 -22.57 -7.95 0.56
N PHE A 17 -23.64 -7.54 1.23
CA PHE A 17 -25.00 -7.97 0.86
C PHE A 17 -25.43 -7.45 -0.51
N GLN A 18 -25.09 -6.20 -0.85
CA GLN A 18 -25.46 -5.63 -2.15
C GLN A 18 -24.71 -6.26 -3.33
N VAL A 19 -23.42 -6.54 -3.17
CA VAL A 19 -22.55 -7.05 -4.25
C VAL A 19 -22.63 -8.56 -4.38
N LEU A 20 -22.60 -9.29 -3.26
CA LEU A 20 -22.58 -10.76 -3.27
C LEU A 20 -23.97 -11.38 -3.16
N GLY A 21 -24.95 -10.66 -2.58
CA GLY A 21 -26.30 -11.18 -2.36
C GLY A 21 -26.27 -12.53 -1.65
N ASP A 22 -27.00 -13.50 -2.20
CA ASP A 22 -27.06 -14.89 -1.72
C ASP A 22 -26.14 -15.84 -2.50
N LYS A 23 -25.10 -15.35 -3.17
CA LYS A 23 -24.17 -16.20 -3.92
C LYS A 23 -23.55 -17.25 -2.99
N SER A 24 -23.69 -18.52 -3.37
CA SER A 24 -23.10 -19.65 -2.64
C SER A 24 -21.61 -19.86 -2.92
N LYS A 25 -21.08 -19.26 -4.00
CA LYS A 25 -19.66 -19.30 -4.37
C LYS A 25 -19.20 -17.89 -4.69
N ILE A 26 -18.10 -17.49 -4.05
CA ILE A 26 -17.46 -16.19 -4.20
C ILE A 26 -16.20 -16.42 -5.04
N ASP A 27 -16.03 -15.67 -6.12
CA ASP A 27 -14.82 -15.68 -6.94
C ASP A 27 -13.91 -14.47 -6.67
N ALA A 28 -12.77 -14.40 -7.36
CA ALA A 28 -11.82 -13.30 -7.19
C ALA A 28 -12.36 -11.97 -7.74
N ASP A 29 -13.19 -12.02 -8.79
CA ASP A 29 -13.76 -10.83 -9.43
C ASP A 29 -14.83 -10.19 -8.55
N ASP A 30 -15.57 -11.00 -7.79
CA ASP A 30 -16.51 -10.60 -6.75
C ASP A 30 -15.82 -9.83 -5.62
N VAL A 31 -14.68 -10.33 -5.13
CA VAL A 31 -13.85 -9.62 -4.14
C VAL A 31 -13.31 -8.30 -4.72
N GLY A 32 -12.98 -8.31 -6.02
CA GLY A 32 -12.59 -7.15 -6.80
C GLY A 32 -13.71 -6.12 -7.02
N GLN A 33 -14.94 -6.35 -6.53
CA GLN A 33 -16.05 -5.39 -6.57
C GLN A 33 -16.35 -4.76 -5.20
N LEU A 34 -15.82 -5.31 -4.10
CA LEU A 34 -16.04 -4.83 -2.73
C LEU A 34 -15.18 -3.60 -2.41
N LYS A 35 -15.63 -2.43 -2.88
CA LYS A 35 -14.94 -1.15 -2.77
C LYS A 35 -14.66 -0.74 -1.32
N ILE A 36 -15.69 -0.72 -0.48
CA ILE A 36 -15.64 -0.30 0.93
C ILE A 36 -14.73 -1.24 1.71
N LEU A 37 -14.86 -2.54 1.50
CA LEU A 37 -14.00 -3.53 2.14
C LEU A 37 -12.53 -3.33 1.74
N ASN A 38 -12.25 -3.10 0.46
CA ASN A 38 -10.89 -2.79 -0.01
C ASN A 38 -10.34 -1.49 0.60
N MET A 39 -11.14 -0.42 0.69
CA MET A 39 -10.73 0.83 1.34
C MET A 39 -10.34 0.60 2.81
N ILE A 40 -11.16 -0.16 3.55
CA ILE A 40 -10.89 -0.51 4.96
C ILE A 40 -9.59 -1.30 5.09
N VAL A 41 -9.41 -2.34 4.28
CA VAL A 41 -8.23 -3.21 4.33
C VAL A 41 -6.96 -2.41 4.04
N HIS A 42 -6.97 -1.54 3.02
CA HIS A 42 -5.83 -0.69 2.71
C HIS A 42 -5.49 0.29 3.83
N GLU A 43 -6.49 0.87 4.49
CA GLU A 43 -6.25 1.76 5.63
C GLU A 43 -5.73 1.02 6.86
N VAL A 44 -6.21 -0.20 7.12
CA VAL A 44 -5.65 -1.05 8.18
C VAL A 44 -4.19 -1.39 7.88
N LEU A 45 -3.86 -1.78 6.65
CA LEU A 45 -2.49 -2.09 6.25
C LEU A 45 -1.57 -0.85 6.26
N ARG A 46 -2.13 0.35 6.12
CA ARG A 46 -1.37 1.59 6.27
C ARG A 46 -0.97 1.81 7.73
N LEU A 47 -1.94 1.75 8.64
CA LEU A 47 -1.73 1.99 10.07
C LEU A 47 -0.96 0.85 10.76
N TYR A 48 -1.24 -0.39 10.35
CA TYR A 48 -0.72 -1.62 10.93
C TYR A 48 -0.15 -2.53 9.82
N PRO A 49 0.98 -2.14 9.20
CA PRO A 49 1.58 -2.93 8.14
C PRO A 49 2.16 -4.24 8.70
N PRO A 50 2.05 -5.38 7.98
CA PRO A 50 2.65 -6.64 8.39
C PRO A 50 4.19 -6.58 8.49
N SER A 51 4.81 -5.74 7.66
CA SER A 51 6.24 -5.42 7.74
C SER A 51 6.44 -3.96 8.08
N VAL A 52 7.18 -3.69 9.15
CA VAL A 52 7.46 -2.32 9.61
C VAL A 52 8.51 -1.60 8.78
N GLU A 53 9.33 -2.36 8.04
CA GLU A 53 10.40 -1.84 7.21
C GLU A 53 10.64 -2.71 5.96
N VAL A 54 11.34 -2.14 4.99
CA VAL A 54 11.86 -2.85 3.82
C VAL A 54 13.36 -2.61 3.76
N THR A 55 14.11 -3.69 3.71
CA THR A 55 15.57 -3.65 3.71
C THR A 55 16.11 -4.13 2.37
N ARG A 56 17.13 -3.43 1.86
CA ARG A 56 17.83 -3.76 0.62
C ARG A 56 19.33 -3.74 0.85
N VAL A 57 20.03 -4.69 0.25
CA VAL A 57 21.50 -4.69 0.20
C VAL A 57 21.94 -4.19 -1.16
N VAL A 58 22.88 -3.25 -1.16
CA VAL A 58 23.45 -2.66 -2.36
C VAL A 58 24.40 -3.67 -3.01
N GLU A 59 24.03 -4.23 -4.15
CA GLU A 59 24.83 -5.26 -4.84
C GLU A 59 26.06 -4.67 -5.55
N GLU A 60 25.97 -3.42 -5.98
CA GLU A 60 27.01 -2.65 -6.68
C GLU A 60 26.96 -1.19 -6.24
N GLU A 61 28.10 -0.48 -6.25
CA GLU A 61 28.14 0.92 -5.84
C GLU A 61 27.10 1.74 -6.62
N THR A 62 26.17 2.38 -5.89
CA THR A 62 25.03 3.05 -6.50
C THR A 62 24.79 4.43 -5.89
N GLY A 63 24.43 5.40 -6.72
CA GLY A 63 24.00 6.73 -6.28
C GLY A 63 22.55 6.72 -5.78
N LEU A 64 22.30 7.36 -4.63
CA LEU A 64 20.97 7.66 -4.11
C LEU A 64 20.88 9.16 -3.83
N GLY A 65 20.32 9.92 -4.78
CA GLY A 65 20.39 11.39 -4.74
C GLY A 65 21.84 11.85 -4.80
N ASP A 66 22.25 12.68 -3.84
CA ASP A 66 23.63 13.17 -3.72
C ASP A 66 24.56 12.19 -2.96
N LEU A 67 24.03 11.05 -2.49
CA LEU A 67 24.79 10.05 -1.75
C LEU A 67 25.34 8.96 -2.68
N ARG A 68 26.56 8.49 -2.42
CA ARG A 68 27.11 7.27 -3.03
C ARG A 68 27.12 6.14 -2.00
N LEU A 69 26.42 5.06 -2.31
CA LEU A 69 26.29 3.90 -1.44
C LEU A 69 27.29 2.82 -1.90
N PRO A 70 28.21 2.38 -1.04
CA PRO A 70 29.16 1.34 -1.40
C PRO A 70 28.47 -0.02 -1.55
N LYS A 71 29.08 -0.91 -2.33
CA LYS A 71 28.67 -2.32 -2.41
C LYS A 71 28.65 -2.94 -1.01
N GLY A 72 27.60 -3.69 -0.71
CA GLY A 72 27.37 -4.33 0.59
C GLY A 72 26.67 -3.43 1.63
N ALA A 73 26.44 -2.15 1.33
CA ALA A 73 25.68 -1.28 2.21
C ALA A 73 24.23 -1.76 2.34
N MET A 74 23.66 -1.60 3.54
CA MET A 74 22.26 -1.91 3.82
C MET A 74 21.45 -0.62 3.84
N VAL A 75 20.39 -0.58 3.05
CA VAL A 75 19.42 0.52 3.00
C VAL A 75 18.13 0.02 3.61
N MET A 76 17.71 0.67 4.70
CA MET A 76 16.47 0.36 5.41
C MET A 76 15.45 1.48 5.17
N LEU A 77 14.25 1.11 4.75
CA LEU A 77 13.14 2.02 4.55
C LEU A 77 12.05 1.73 5.59
N PRO A 78 11.88 2.57 6.61
CA PRO A 78 10.87 2.34 7.64
C PRO A 78 9.47 2.65 7.09
N VAL A 79 8.76 1.61 6.68
CA VAL A 79 7.42 1.67 6.09
C VAL A 79 6.42 2.29 7.06
N ILE A 80 6.46 1.87 8.32
CA ILE A 80 5.53 2.35 9.35
C ILE A 80 5.66 3.87 9.57
N LEU A 81 6.89 4.39 9.59
CA LEU A 81 7.14 5.81 9.77
C LEU A 81 6.65 6.63 8.58
N LEU A 82 6.80 6.11 7.36
CA LEU A 82 6.30 6.78 6.16
C LEU A 82 4.77 6.79 6.11
N HIS A 83 4.14 5.68 6.48
CA HIS A 83 2.68 5.56 6.52
C HIS A 83 2.00 6.43 7.57
N GLN A 84 2.71 6.75 8.65
CA GLN A 84 2.19 7.54 9.78
C GLN A 84 2.73 8.99 9.79
N ASN A 85 3.50 9.39 8.78
CA ASN A 85 4.11 10.72 8.73
C ASN A 85 3.07 11.81 8.45
N PRO A 86 2.87 12.80 9.36
CA PRO A 86 1.92 13.87 9.15
C PRO A 86 2.24 14.77 7.95
N ARG A 87 3.52 14.87 7.56
CA ARG A 87 3.92 15.65 6.38
C ARG A 87 3.44 15.03 5.07
N ILE A 88 3.18 13.72 5.06
CA ILE A 88 2.69 12.98 3.88
C ILE A 88 1.17 12.83 3.95
N TRP A 89 0.64 12.50 5.13
CA TRP A 89 -0.75 12.08 5.31
C TRP A 89 -1.66 13.13 5.96
N GLY A 90 -1.11 14.25 6.43
CA GLY A 90 -1.82 15.29 7.20
C GLY A 90 -1.76 15.05 8.71
N ASP A 91 -2.27 16.00 9.49
CA ASP A 91 -2.27 15.92 10.97
C ASP A 91 -3.05 14.72 11.50
N ASP A 92 -3.99 14.21 10.70
CA ASP A 92 -4.80 13.03 10.95
C ASP A 92 -4.14 11.73 10.45
N ALA A 93 -2.82 11.70 10.26
CA ALA A 93 -2.08 10.53 9.76
C ALA A 93 -2.28 9.27 10.62
N LEU A 94 -2.48 9.43 11.93
CA LEU A 94 -2.70 8.31 12.85
C LEU A 94 -4.18 7.92 12.97
N GLU A 95 -5.08 8.70 12.39
CA GLU A 95 -6.52 8.42 12.41
C GLU A 95 -6.89 7.42 11.33
N PHE A 96 -7.90 6.60 11.63
CA PHE A 96 -8.47 5.65 10.68
C PHE A 96 -9.47 6.33 9.77
N LYS A 97 -9.07 6.57 8.51
CA LYS A 97 -9.90 7.22 7.49
C LYS A 97 -9.85 6.45 6.16
N PRO A 98 -10.64 5.37 6.03
CA PRO A 98 -10.68 4.58 4.79
C PRO A 98 -11.06 5.38 3.54
N GLU A 99 -11.72 6.54 3.66
CA GLU A 99 -12.02 7.42 2.51
C GLU A 99 -10.77 7.86 1.75
N ARG A 100 -9.58 7.85 2.38
CA ARG A 100 -8.30 8.15 1.71
C ARG A 100 -8.09 7.30 0.45
N PHE A 101 -8.58 6.05 0.48
CA PHE A 101 -8.44 5.09 -0.60
C PHE A 101 -9.61 5.12 -1.61
N ALA A 102 -10.61 6.00 -1.44
CA ALA A 102 -11.77 6.07 -2.33
C ALA A 102 -11.41 6.42 -3.78
N LYS A 103 -10.40 7.27 -3.98
CA LYS A 103 -9.91 7.66 -5.32
C LYS A 103 -9.06 6.57 -5.97
N GLU A 104 -8.43 5.70 -5.19
CA GLU A 104 -7.61 4.62 -5.72
C GLU A 104 -8.47 3.54 -6.36
N TRP A 105 -9.60 3.23 -5.74
CA TRP A 105 -10.58 2.32 -6.33
C TRP A 105 -11.09 2.79 -7.69
N LEU A 106 -11.43 4.08 -7.82
CA LEU A 106 -11.89 4.66 -9.09
C LEU A 106 -10.83 4.52 -10.21
N LYS A 107 -9.55 4.48 -9.86
CA LYS A 107 -8.47 4.25 -10.83
C LYS A 107 -8.31 2.77 -11.18
N GLN A 108 -8.49 1.88 -10.21
CA GLN A 108 -8.47 0.42 -10.41
C GLN A 108 -9.64 -0.04 -11.29
N SER A 109 -10.86 0.45 -11.06
CA SER A 109 -12.04 0.11 -11.86
C SER A 109 -11.97 0.62 -13.32
N MET A 110 -11.17 1.67 -13.58
CA MET A 110 -10.96 2.25 -14.91
C MET A 110 -9.81 1.58 -15.69
N GLY A 111 -9.29 0.43 -15.23
CA GLY A 111 -8.21 -0.31 -15.89
C GLY A 111 -6.85 0.39 -15.87
N LYS A 112 -6.73 1.58 -15.26
CA LYS A 112 -5.48 2.31 -15.09
C LYS A 112 -4.83 1.87 -13.78
N ARG A 113 -4.05 0.79 -13.84
CA ARG A 113 -3.14 0.35 -12.75
C ARG A 113 -2.02 1.38 -12.54
N ARG A 114 -2.32 2.49 -11.87
CA ARG A 114 -1.31 3.37 -11.26
C ARG A 114 -1.49 3.29 -9.75
N SER A 115 -0.79 2.32 -9.17
CA SER A 115 -0.65 2.11 -7.72
C SER A 115 0.08 3.31 -7.10
N TYR A 116 -0.53 3.91 -6.08
CA TYR A 116 0.05 4.86 -5.12
C TYR A 116 -0.43 4.42 -3.71
N PRO A 117 0.22 4.82 -2.60
CA PRO A 117 0.91 3.85 -1.78
C PRO A 117 0.06 3.24 -0.65
N SER A 118 -0.35 2.00 -0.84
CA SER A 118 0.07 0.98 0.13
C SER A 118 1.60 0.84 0.06
N ALA A 119 2.26 0.37 1.11
CA ALA A 119 3.73 0.23 1.21
C ALA A 119 4.43 -0.20 -0.10
N GLY A 120 3.77 -1.07 -0.88
CA GLY A 120 4.22 -1.50 -2.20
C GLY A 120 4.44 -0.37 -3.21
N ALA A 121 3.67 0.71 -3.24
CA ALA A 121 3.86 1.79 -4.20
C ALA A 121 4.94 2.81 -3.78
N PHE A 122 5.33 2.92 -2.51
CA PHE A 122 6.53 3.70 -2.15
C PHE A 122 7.80 2.91 -2.47
N VAL A 123 7.77 1.58 -2.25
CA VAL A 123 8.80 0.66 -2.76
C VAL A 123 8.89 0.70 -4.29
N THR A 124 7.75 0.84 -4.99
CA THR A 124 7.72 0.94 -6.47
C THR A 124 8.02 2.35 -6.99
N ALA A 125 7.67 3.42 -6.28
CA ALA A 125 7.93 4.81 -6.68
C ALA A 125 9.40 5.18 -6.50
N LEU A 126 10.04 4.71 -5.43
CA LEU A 126 11.50 4.66 -5.38
C LEU A 126 12.03 3.81 -6.53
N GLY A 127 11.47 2.64 -6.84
CA GLY A 127 11.88 1.87 -8.03
C GLY A 127 11.68 2.56 -9.39
N ARG A 128 10.85 3.61 -9.49
CA ARG A 128 10.55 4.34 -10.76
C ARG A 128 11.30 5.65 -10.94
N THR A 129 11.93 6.19 -9.88
CA THR A 129 12.90 7.29 -10.01
C THR A 129 14.33 6.79 -10.15
N TRP A 130 14.53 5.47 -10.17
CA TRP A 130 15.82 4.84 -10.49
C TRP A 130 15.92 4.67 -12.00
N PRO A 131 16.79 5.40 -12.71
CA PRO A 131 17.11 5.11 -14.10
C PRO A 131 18.02 3.87 -14.14
N CYS A 132 17.57 2.72 -13.65
CA CYS A 132 18.28 1.47 -13.83
C CYS A 132 17.80 0.82 -15.12
N GLY A 133 18.50 1.13 -16.21
CA GLY A 133 18.36 0.47 -17.50
C GLY A 133 18.81 -1.01 -17.52
N LYS A 134 18.72 -1.76 -16.40
CA LYS A 134 18.90 -3.22 -16.36
C LYS A 134 18.07 -3.88 -15.24
N PRO A 135 17.39 -5.00 -15.51
CA PRO A 135 16.40 -5.61 -14.61
C PRO A 135 16.96 -6.48 -13.47
N LYS A 136 18.24 -6.34 -13.06
CA LYS A 136 18.91 -7.32 -12.17
C LYS A 136 19.54 -6.81 -10.87
N CYS A 137 19.52 -5.52 -10.55
CA CYS A 137 20.40 -4.97 -9.50
C CYS A 137 19.84 -4.92 -8.05
N LEU A 138 18.68 -5.49 -7.74
CA LEU A 138 18.16 -5.52 -6.36
C LEU A 138 17.45 -6.84 -6.06
N SER A 139 18.22 -7.92 -5.97
CA SER A 139 17.71 -9.28 -5.87
C SER A 139 17.95 -9.91 -4.49
N ARG A 140 17.41 -9.28 -3.44
CA ARG A 140 16.97 -10.00 -2.22
C ARG A 140 16.09 -9.11 -1.36
N CYS A 141 14.79 -9.35 -1.45
CA CYS A 141 13.85 -9.07 -0.36
C CYS A 141 13.85 -10.35 0.51
N CYS A 142 14.19 -10.24 1.78
CA CYS A 142 13.68 -11.17 2.78
C CYS A 142 12.28 -10.71 3.22
#